data_AF-A0A022M626-F1
#
_entry.id   AF-A0A022M626-F1
#
_cell.length_a   1.000
_cell.length_b   1.000
_cell.length_c   1.000
_cell.angle_alpha   90.00
_cell.angle_beta   90.00
_cell.angle_gamma   90.00
#
_symmetry.space_group_name_H-M   'P 1'
#
loop_
_entity.id
_entity.type
_entity.pdbx_description
1 polymer ?
#
loop_
_entity_poly.entity_id
_entity_poly.type
_entity_poly.pdbx_seq_one_letter_code
_entity_poly.pdbx_strand_id
1 'polypeptide(L)'
;MDYPDELADLLRERFGPKKDRNQPTRYTAAVYLTRAMAGLLSEDDFAAFLQAALRADAASQQGATSPLPHQFADHLTRELHTCLGPLEEAEGRQEAQHVLLALQAILAPDLAGPFIRCASDALKNVRHDARRPASAHA
;
A
#
# COMPACT_ATOMS: atom_id res chain seq x y z
N MET A 1 15.06 14.10 5.77
CA MET A 1 14.71 12.67 5.68
C MET A 1 13.57 12.62 4.69
N ASP A 2 13.63 11.74 3.69
CA ASP A 2 12.66 11.75 2.59
C ASP A 2 11.42 10.90 2.95
N TYR A 3 10.23 11.34 2.55
CA TYR A 3 8.94 10.67 2.79
C TYR A 3 8.94 9.12 2.64
N PRO A 4 9.64 8.52 1.63
CA PRO A 4 9.70 7.06 1.49
C PRO A 4 10.43 6.32 2.62
N ASP A 5 11.39 6.94 3.29
CA ASP A 5 12.13 6.33 4.41
C ASP A 5 11.28 6.29 5.68
N GLU A 6 10.57 7.38 5.98
CA GLU A 6 9.71 7.47 7.17
C GLU A 6 8.54 6.47 7.13
N LEU A 7 7.93 6.28 5.97
CA LEU A 7 6.88 5.26 5.77
C LEU A 7 7.41 3.84 6.02
N ALA A 8 8.61 3.54 5.53
CA ALA A 8 9.22 2.22 5.69
C ALA A 8 9.51 1.90 7.17
N ASP A 9 9.95 2.91 7.92
CA ASP A 9 10.24 2.78 9.35
C ASP A 9 8.95 2.57 10.15
N LEU A 10 7.89 3.36 9.91
CA LEU A 10 6.59 3.20 10.57
C LEU A 10 5.97 1.81 10.31
N LEU A 11 6.05 1.32 9.07
CA LEU A 11 5.55 -0.01 8.72
C LEU A 11 6.37 -1.11 9.42
N ARG A 12 7.69 -0.94 9.53
CA ARG A 12 8.56 -1.87 10.25
C ARG A 12 8.30 -1.87 11.76
N GLU A 13 7.98 -0.73 12.37
CA GLU A 13 7.65 -0.69 13.80
C GLU A 13 6.32 -1.39 14.11
N ARG A 14 5.32 -1.22 13.24
CA ARG A 14 3.95 -1.72 13.46
C ARG A 14 3.78 -3.19 13.04
N PHE A 15 4.41 -3.59 11.94
CA PHE A 15 4.28 -4.93 11.33
C PHE A 15 5.60 -5.67 11.15
N GLY A 16 6.73 -5.04 11.47
CA GLY A 16 8.02 -5.69 11.42
C GLY A 16 8.19 -6.74 12.54
N PRO A 17 9.25 -7.55 12.43
CA PRO A 17 9.35 -8.81 13.14
C PRO A 17 9.45 -8.62 14.66
N LYS A 18 8.48 -9.20 15.39
CA LYS A 18 8.63 -9.54 16.82
C LYS A 18 9.03 -11.01 16.92
N LYS A 19 10.34 -11.27 16.97
CA LYS A 19 10.98 -12.58 17.26
C LYS A 19 10.17 -13.83 16.80
N ASP A 20 9.93 -14.00 15.50
CA ASP A 20 9.64 -15.33 14.95
C ASP A 20 10.19 -15.44 13.51
N ARG A 21 10.87 -16.55 13.19
CA ARG A 21 11.97 -16.57 12.18
C ARG A 21 11.55 -16.79 10.72
N ASN A 22 10.30 -17.14 10.40
CA ASN A 22 9.85 -17.39 9.01
C ASN A 22 8.86 -16.35 8.43
N GLN A 23 8.18 -15.57 9.26
CA GLN A 23 7.47 -14.35 8.86
C GLN A 23 8.37 -13.13 8.47
N PRO A 24 9.65 -12.98 8.89
CA PRO A 24 10.40 -11.73 8.73
C PRO A 24 10.62 -11.33 7.27
N THR A 25 10.84 -12.31 6.39
CA THR A 25 11.26 -12.05 5.01
C THR A 25 10.13 -11.49 4.15
N ARG A 26 8.90 -12.01 4.32
CA ARG A 26 7.73 -11.54 3.56
C ARG A 26 7.35 -10.11 3.92
N TYR A 27 7.34 -9.77 5.20
CA TYR A 27 7.08 -8.40 5.65
C TYR A 27 8.18 -7.42 5.27
N THR A 28 9.44 -7.84 5.37
CA THR A 28 10.56 -7.00 4.93
C THR A 28 10.46 -6.71 3.43
N ALA A 29 10.17 -7.73 2.61
CA ALA A 29 9.91 -7.55 1.19
C ALA A 29 8.70 -6.64 0.92
N ALA A 30 7.62 -6.78 1.70
CA ALA A 30 6.45 -5.92 1.57
C ALA A 30 6.77 -4.44 1.85
N VAL A 31 7.52 -4.16 2.91
CA VAL A 31 7.98 -2.80 3.23
C VAL A 31 8.82 -2.21 2.09
N TYR A 32 9.77 -2.97 1.55
CA TYR A 32 10.61 -2.50 0.44
C TYR A 32 9.81 -2.27 -0.84
N LEU A 33 8.87 -3.16 -1.15
CA LEU A 33 7.97 -2.99 -2.29
C LEU A 33 7.08 -1.75 -2.14
N THR A 34 6.50 -1.52 -0.96
CA THR A 34 5.72 -0.30 -0.68
C THR A 34 6.57 0.96 -0.79
N ARG A 35 7.82 0.94 -0.31
CA ARG A 35 8.76 2.04 -0.49
C ARG A 35 9.08 2.28 -1.97
N ALA A 36 9.33 1.22 -2.74
CA ALA A 36 9.57 1.33 -4.17
C ALA A 36 8.37 1.96 -4.87
N MET A 37 7.15 1.51 -4.55
CA MET A 37 5.90 2.08 -5.07
C MET A 37 5.74 3.56 -4.72
N ALA A 38 6.11 3.98 -3.50
CA ALA A 38 6.10 5.39 -3.11
C ALA A 38 7.12 6.24 -3.90
N GLY A 39 8.20 5.64 -4.39
CA GLY A 39 9.17 6.31 -5.28
C GLY A 39 8.74 6.38 -6.75
N LEU A 40 7.77 5.56 -7.17
CA LEU A 40 7.24 5.55 -8.54
C LEU A 40 6.10 6.55 -8.75
N LEU A 41 5.44 6.96 -7.67
CA LEU A 41 4.18 7.71 -7.74
C LEU A 41 4.32 9.09 -7.10
N SER A 42 3.50 10.03 -7.59
CA SER A 42 3.21 11.23 -6.79
C SER A 42 2.54 10.82 -5.48
N GLU A 43 2.64 11.67 -4.46
CA GLU A 43 2.04 11.35 -3.15
C GLU A 43 0.52 11.13 -3.23
N ASP A 44 -0.16 11.89 -4.10
CA ASP A 44 -1.61 11.76 -4.33
C ASP A 44 -1.97 10.50 -5.10
N ASP A 45 -1.19 10.13 -6.11
CA ASP A 45 -1.38 8.85 -6.79
C ASP A 45 -1.12 7.69 -5.84
N PHE A 46 -0.06 7.76 -5.02
CA PHE A 46 0.22 6.74 -4.01
C PHE A 46 -0.94 6.58 -3.03
N ALA A 47 -1.54 7.70 -2.56
CA ALA A 47 -2.73 7.67 -1.71
C ALA A 47 -3.93 7.01 -2.41
N ALA A 48 -4.16 7.34 -3.69
CA ALA A 48 -5.24 6.77 -4.49
C ALA A 48 -5.04 5.26 -4.73
N PHE A 49 -3.81 4.83 -4.99
CA PHE A 49 -3.45 3.41 -5.13
C PHE A 49 -3.75 2.62 -3.86
N LEU A 50 -3.36 3.12 -2.69
CA LEU A 50 -3.67 2.48 -1.41
C LEU A 50 -5.19 2.42 -1.14
N GLN A 51 -5.93 3.47 -1.49
CA GLN A 51 -7.37 3.50 -1.33
C GLN A 51 -8.08 2.52 -2.29
N ALA A 52 -7.66 2.46 -3.55
CA ALA A 52 -8.18 1.51 -4.53
C ALA A 52 -7.93 0.06 -4.08
N ALA A 53 -6.73 -0.22 -3.57
CA ALA A 53 -6.38 -1.54 -3.04
C ALA A 53 -7.24 -1.95 -1.83
N LEU A 54 -7.55 -1.03 -0.92
CA LEU A 54 -8.44 -1.31 0.22
C LEU A 54 -9.88 -1.61 -0.23
N ARG A 55 -10.38 -0.91 -1.24
CA ARG A 55 -11.72 -1.18 -1.81
C ARG A 55 -11.74 -2.53 -2.52
N ALA A 56 -10.69 -2.84 -3.27
CA ALA A 56 -10.53 -4.11 -3.94
C ALA A 56 -10.47 -5.29 -2.96
N ASP A 57 -9.70 -5.15 -1.87
CA ASP A 57 -9.62 -6.16 -0.80
C ASP A 57 -11.01 -6.40 -0.16
N ALA A 58 -11.72 -5.32 0.19
CA ALA A 58 -13.08 -5.44 0.76
C ALA A 58 -14.07 -6.10 -0.20
N ALA A 59 -14.04 -5.75 -1.49
CA ALA A 59 -14.90 -6.36 -2.51
C ALA A 59 -14.58 -7.85 -2.70
N SER A 60 -13.29 -8.21 -2.69
CA SER A 60 -12.83 -9.60 -2.81
C SER A 60 -13.30 -10.47 -1.64
N GLN A 61 -13.39 -9.90 -0.43
CA GLN A 61 -13.88 -10.60 0.75
C GLN A 61 -15.41 -10.80 0.76
N GLN A 62 -16.17 -9.92 0.09
CA GLN A 62 -17.63 -9.98 0.02
C GLN A 62 -18.14 -10.96 -1.06
N GLY A 63 -17.30 -11.30 -2.05
CA GLY A 63 -17.63 -12.20 -3.16
C GLY A 63 -17.28 -13.68 -2.96
N ALA A 64 -17.06 -14.13 -1.71
CA ALA A 64 -16.46 -15.42 -1.35
C ALA A 64 -17.33 -16.68 -1.61
N THR A 65 -17.89 -16.81 -2.81
CA THR A 65 -18.45 -18.08 -3.32
C THR A 65 -17.52 -18.79 -4.31
N SER A 66 -16.43 -18.15 -4.76
CA SER A 66 -15.46 -18.76 -5.68
C SER A 66 -14.01 -18.56 -5.19
N PRO A 67 -13.18 -19.62 -5.15
CA PRO A 67 -11.84 -19.61 -4.55
C PRO A 67 -10.74 -19.08 -5.48
N LEU A 68 -11.07 -18.26 -6.48
CA LEU A 68 -10.12 -17.89 -7.53
C LEU A 68 -9.24 -16.67 -7.13
N PRO A 69 -7.91 -16.75 -7.29
CA PRO A 69 -6.97 -15.65 -7.00
C PRO A 69 -7.16 -14.39 -7.88
N HIS A 70 -7.99 -14.46 -8.92
CA HIS A 70 -8.20 -13.37 -9.89
C HIS A 70 -9.11 -12.24 -9.38
N GLN A 71 -9.88 -12.46 -8.32
CA GLN A 71 -10.87 -11.49 -7.85
C GLN A 71 -10.23 -10.16 -7.41
N PHE A 72 -9.17 -10.21 -6.62
CA PHE A 72 -8.49 -8.98 -6.17
C PHE A 72 -7.90 -8.19 -7.34
N ALA A 73 -7.24 -8.87 -8.29
CA ALA A 73 -6.63 -8.20 -9.43
C ALA A 73 -7.67 -7.50 -10.32
N ASP A 74 -8.81 -8.14 -10.56
CA ASP A 74 -9.92 -7.58 -11.32
C ASP A 74 -10.56 -6.39 -10.60
N HIS A 75 -10.80 -6.52 -9.29
CA HIS A 75 -11.32 -5.44 -8.47
C HIS A 75 -10.34 -4.27 -8.39
N LEU A 76 -9.05 -4.53 -8.22
CA LEU A 76 -8.01 -3.50 -8.17
C LEU A 76 -7.95 -2.74 -9.49
N THR A 77 -7.91 -3.44 -10.63
CA THR A 77 -7.89 -2.81 -11.95
C THR A 77 -9.09 -1.89 -12.16
N ARG A 78 -10.28 -2.34 -11.75
CA ARG A 78 -11.51 -1.55 -11.84
C ARG A 78 -11.48 -0.30 -10.95
N GLU A 79 -11.06 -0.45 -9.70
CA GLU A 79 -10.97 0.68 -8.75
C GLU A 79 -9.91 1.69 -9.20
N LEU A 80 -8.75 1.24 -9.67
CA LEU A 80 -7.70 2.10 -10.21
C LEU A 80 -8.20 2.89 -11.43
N HIS A 81 -8.87 2.22 -12.37
CA HIS A 81 -9.46 2.91 -13.53
C HIS A 81 -10.50 3.96 -13.12
N THR A 82 -11.30 3.66 -12.09
CA THR A 82 -12.32 4.59 -11.57
C THR A 82 -11.70 5.79 -10.88
N CYS A 83 -10.61 5.61 -10.14
CA CYS A 83 -9.97 6.67 -9.36
C CYS A 83 -9.00 7.53 -10.18
N LEU A 84 -8.30 6.93 -11.15
CA LEU A 84 -7.15 7.55 -11.81
C LEU A 84 -7.25 7.57 -13.35
N GLY A 85 -8.27 6.94 -13.92
CA GLY A 85 -8.40 6.77 -15.37
C GLY A 85 -7.45 5.68 -15.91
N PRO A 86 -7.17 5.68 -17.22
CA PRO A 86 -6.20 4.78 -17.83
C PRO A 86 -4.81 4.92 -17.19
N LEU A 87 -4.19 3.79 -16.83
CA LEU A 87 -2.88 3.80 -16.14
C LEU A 87 -1.70 4.03 -17.09
N GLU A 88 -1.88 3.75 -18.38
CA GLU A 88 -0.86 3.87 -19.44
C GLU A 88 -0.46 5.32 -19.71
N GLU A 89 -1.28 6.28 -19.29
CA GLU A 89 -1.09 7.71 -19.56
C GLU A 89 -0.10 8.38 -18.60
N ALA A 90 0.24 7.77 -17.46
CA ALA A 90 1.11 8.35 -16.45
C ALA A 90 2.24 7.40 -16.04
N GLU A 91 3.47 7.96 -16.01
CA GLU A 91 4.69 7.24 -15.66
C GLU A 91 4.60 6.62 -14.25
N GLY A 92 5.06 5.38 -14.10
CA GLY A 92 5.09 4.67 -12.81
C GLY A 92 3.78 4.01 -12.36
N ARG A 93 2.61 4.37 -12.90
CA ARG A 93 1.31 3.81 -12.45
C ARG A 93 1.13 2.32 -12.76
N GLN A 94 1.54 1.89 -13.95
CA GLN A 94 1.47 0.48 -14.33
C GLN A 94 2.43 -0.37 -13.46
N GLU A 95 3.62 0.13 -13.19
CA GLU A 95 4.60 -0.52 -12.31
C GLU A 95 4.07 -0.60 -10.86
N ALA A 96 3.46 0.47 -10.36
CA ALA A 96 2.83 0.48 -9.05
C ALA A 96 1.68 -0.54 -8.93
N GLN A 97 0.91 -0.76 -9.99
CA GLN A 97 -0.12 -1.80 -10.01
C GLN A 97 0.52 -3.19 -9.85
N HIS A 98 1.61 -3.47 -10.58
CA HIS A 98 2.35 -4.72 -10.43
C HIS A 98 2.91 -4.90 -9.01
N VAL A 99 3.37 -3.83 -8.38
CA VAL A 99 3.85 -3.85 -7.00
C VAL A 99 2.72 -4.23 -6.03
N LEU A 100 1.51 -3.67 -6.17
CA LEU A 100 0.36 -4.05 -5.35
C LEU A 100 -0.03 -5.52 -5.53
N LEU A 101 0.00 -6.03 -6.76
CA LEU A 101 -0.28 -7.44 -7.03
C LEU A 101 0.79 -8.34 -6.39
N ALA A 102 2.06 -7.94 -6.46
CA ALA A 102 3.15 -8.65 -5.79
C ALA A 102 2.98 -8.63 -4.26
N LEU A 103 2.60 -7.50 -3.67
CA LEU A 103 2.29 -7.39 -2.24
C LEU A 103 1.20 -8.37 -1.82
N GLN A 104 0.12 -8.47 -2.60
CA GLN A 104 -0.97 -9.42 -2.34
C GLN A 104 -0.51 -10.88 -2.41
N ALA A 105 0.43 -11.20 -3.31
CA ALA A 105 0.93 -12.56 -3.50
C ALA A 105 1.95 -12.99 -2.43
N ILE A 106 2.76 -12.08 -1.90
CA ILE A 106 3.79 -12.42 -0.90
C ILE A 106 3.27 -12.37 0.54
N LEU A 107 2.26 -11.56 0.81
CA LEU A 107 1.60 -11.50 2.11
C LEU A 107 0.62 -12.66 2.24
N ALA A 108 0.40 -13.14 3.47
CA ALA A 108 -0.68 -14.10 3.67
C ALA A 108 -2.04 -13.44 3.37
N PRO A 109 -3.05 -14.19 2.89
CA PRO A 109 -4.33 -13.61 2.48
C PRO A 109 -5.02 -12.73 3.54
N ASP A 110 -4.82 -13.05 4.82
CA ASP A 110 -5.36 -12.33 5.97
C ASP A 110 -4.53 -11.11 6.40
N LEU A 111 -3.36 -10.91 5.80
CA LEU A 111 -2.38 -9.89 6.20
C LEU A 111 -2.24 -8.74 5.19
N ALA A 112 -2.63 -8.95 3.94
CA ALA A 112 -2.46 -7.94 2.90
C ALA A 112 -3.37 -6.71 3.10
N GLY A 113 -4.66 -6.91 3.34
CA GLY A 113 -5.60 -5.84 3.68
C GLY A 113 -5.16 -5.01 4.91
N PRO A 114 -4.83 -5.65 6.06
CA PRO A 114 -4.29 -4.96 7.23
C PRO A 114 -3.00 -4.18 6.95
N PHE A 115 -2.07 -4.75 6.16
CA PHE A 115 -0.82 -4.08 5.80
C PHE A 115 -1.07 -2.82 4.95
N ILE A 116 -1.89 -2.93 3.90
CA ILE A 116 -2.26 -1.80 3.04
C ILE A 116 -2.97 -0.72 3.85
N ARG A 117 -3.83 -1.10 4.80
CA ARG A 117 -4.51 -0.15 5.69
C ARG A 117 -3.51 0.63 6.54
N CYS A 118 -2.51 -0.06 7.09
CA CYS A 118 -1.46 0.62 7.83
C CYS A 118 -0.66 1.57 6.96
N ALA A 119 -0.31 1.18 5.72
CA ALA A 119 0.40 2.08 4.82
C ALA A 119 -0.43 3.34 4.54
N SER A 120 -1.75 3.19 4.36
CA SER A 120 -2.68 4.30 4.17
C SER A 120 -2.75 5.21 5.41
N ASP A 121 -2.83 4.63 6.60
CA ASP A 121 -2.90 5.41 7.85
C ASP A 121 -1.56 6.08 8.19
N ALA A 122 -0.43 5.43 7.92
CA ALA A 122 0.89 6.02 8.05
C ALA A 122 1.06 7.23 7.12
N LEU A 123 0.66 7.11 5.85
CA LEU A 123 0.63 8.23 4.92
C LEU A 123 -0.22 9.41 5.43
N LYS A 124 -1.41 9.14 5.97
CA LYS A 124 -2.26 10.20 6.55
C LYS A 124 -1.58 10.87 7.74
N ASN A 125 -0.89 10.13 8.59
CA ASN A 125 -0.17 10.68 9.74
C ASN A 125 0.99 11.58 9.29
N VAL A 126 1.79 11.13 8.33
CA VAL A 126 2.88 11.94 7.76
C VAL A 126 2.34 13.23 7.12
N ARG A 127 1.24 13.14 6.34
CA ARG A 127 0.54 14.31 5.79
C ARG A 127 0.04 15.28 6.86
N HIS A 128 -0.45 14.75 7.97
CA HIS A 128 -0.98 15.55 9.07
C HIS A 128 0.16 16.28 9.82
N ASP A 129 1.27 15.59 10.07
CA ASP A 129 2.44 16.17 10.74
C ASP A 129 3.17 17.20 9.86
N ALA A 130 3.28 16.95 8.56
CA ALA A 130 3.82 17.93 7.60
C ALA A 130 2.98 19.22 7.48
N ARG A 131 1.69 19.18 7.85
CA ARG A 131 0.78 20.34 7.83
C ARG A 131 0.76 21.13 9.13
N ARG A 132 1.43 20.68 10.20
CA ARG A 132 1.59 21.50 11.41
C ARG A 132 2.68 22.55 11.14
N PRO A 133 2.37 23.86 11.15
CA PRO A 133 3.41 24.88 11.07
C PRO A 133 4.35 24.69 12.26
N ALA A 134 5.66 24.85 12.01
CA ALA A 134 6.69 24.94 13.02
C ALA A 134 6.49 26.22 13.85
N SER A 135 5.50 26.22 14.73
CA SER A 135 5.19 27.31 15.63
C SER A 135 4.98 26.76 17.03
N ALA A 136 6.08 26.40 17.69
CA ALA A 136 6.17 26.34 19.16
C ALA A 136 7.60 26.07 19.63
N HIS A 137 8.59 26.82 19.16
CA HIS A 137 9.84 27.02 19.90
C HIS A 137 10.41 28.40 19.54
N ALA A 138 9.86 29.42 20.18
CA ALA A 138 10.47 30.73 20.36
C ALA A 138 10.49 31.01 21.87
#